data_AF-A0A0F0FP37-F1
#
_entry.id   AF-A0A0F0FP37-F1
#
_cell.length_a   1.000
_cell.length_b   1.000
_cell.length_c   1.000
_cell.angle_alpha   90.00
_cell.angle_beta   90.00
_cell.angle_gamma   90.00
#
_symmetry.space_group_name_H-M   'P 1'
#
loop_
_entity.id
_entity.type
_entity.pdbx_description
1 polymer ?
#
loop_
_entity_poly.entity_id
_entity_poly.type
_entity_poly.pdbx_seq_one_letter_code
_entity_poly.pdbx_strand_id
1 'polypeptide(L)'
;MAWVSEEYRGMYVHVMTFWIVGIPGARPPPGQKWGYVVEIRYTAEPDDDAIYGPASDHSDYFTKAAAEQAALHYGKRAIDVLLALG
;
A
#
# COMPACT_ATOMS: atom_id res chain seq x y z
N MET A 1 12.49 5.51 3.17
CA MET A 1 11.33 4.61 3.29
C MET A 1 11.80 3.22 2.88
N ALA A 2 11.22 2.15 3.41
CA ALA A 2 11.66 0.79 3.09
C ALA A 2 10.46 -0.02 2.60
N TRP A 3 10.66 -0.75 1.50
CA TRP A 3 9.68 -1.68 0.96
C TRP A 3 9.59 -2.94 1.83
N VAL A 4 8.38 -3.43 2.00
CA VAL A 4 8.07 -4.77 2.51
C VAL A 4 7.53 -5.57 1.33
N SER A 5 8.24 -6.61 0.94
CA SER A 5 7.86 -7.48 -0.18
C SER A 5 7.31 -8.80 0.34
N GLU A 6 6.22 -9.29 -0.23
CA GLU A 6 5.67 -10.62 0.05
C GLU A 6 5.30 -11.33 -1.25
N GLU A 7 5.78 -12.56 -1.43
CA GLU A 7 5.35 -13.42 -2.53
C GLU A 7 3.92 -13.92 -2.30
N TYR A 8 3.09 -13.87 -3.34
CA TYR A 8 1.75 -14.42 -3.35
C TYR A 8 1.38 -14.96 -4.74
N ARG A 9 1.12 -16.27 -4.81
CA ARG A 9 0.67 -17.00 -6.02
C ARG A 9 1.55 -16.77 -7.27
N GLY A 10 2.88 -16.74 -7.10
CA GLY A 10 3.85 -16.54 -8.18
C GLY A 10 4.06 -15.08 -8.60
N MET A 11 3.47 -14.14 -7.87
CA MET A 11 3.67 -12.71 -7.99
C MET A 11 4.18 -12.15 -6.66
N TYR A 12 4.56 -10.89 -6.62
CA TYR A 12 5.03 -10.20 -5.43
C TYR A 12 4.20 -8.96 -5.18
N VAL A 13 3.84 -8.76 -3.92
CA VAL A 13 3.25 -7.52 -3.40
C VAL A 13 4.34 -6.75 -2.68
N HIS A 14 4.66 -5.55 -3.16
CA HIS A 14 5.56 -4.63 -2.50
C HIS A 14 4.76 -3.52 -1.83
N VAL A 15 5.06 -3.27 -0.57
CA VAL A 15 4.36 -2.30 0.27
C VAL A 15 5.34 -1.28 0.80
N MET A 16 5.02 -0.01 0.62
CA MET A 16 5.72 1.09 1.26
C MET A 16 4.73 1.91 2.08
N THR A 17 5.01 2.10 3.37
CA THR A 17 4.20 2.96 4.24
C THR A 17 4.89 4.27 4.55
N PHE A 18 4.10 5.32 4.66
CA PHE A 18 4.59 6.67 4.91
C PHE A 18 3.66 7.44 5.84
N TRP A 19 4.22 8.41 6.57
CA TRP A 19 3.45 9.29 7.42
C TRP A 19 2.70 10.32 6.57
N ILE A 20 1.39 10.48 6.82
CA ILE A 20 0.62 11.54 6.17
C ILE A 20 0.94 12.84 6.91
N VAL A 21 1.92 13.59 6.38
CA VAL A 21 2.16 14.96 6.82
C VAL A 21 1.00 15.80 6.27
N GLY A 22 0.24 16.45 7.15
CA GLY A 22 -0.88 17.29 6.71
C GLY A 22 -0.40 18.34 5.71
N ILE A 23 -1.09 18.46 4.58
CA ILE A 23 -0.91 19.59 3.66
C ILE A 23 -1.17 20.87 4.48
N PRO A 24 -0.31 21.90 4.42
CA PRO A 24 -0.59 23.18 5.08
C PRO A 24 -1.97 23.69 4.67
N GLY A 25 -2.91 23.75 5.63
CA GLY A 25 -4.30 24.16 5.40
C GLY A 25 -5.35 23.02 5.49
N ALA A 26 -4.95 21.76 5.42
CA ALA A 26 -5.83 20.63 5.70
C ALA A 26 -5.61 20.17 7.15
N ARG A 27 -6.64 20.28 8.01
CA ARG A 27 -6.62 19.55 9.29
C ARG A 27 -6.58 18.05 8.93
N PRO A 28 -5.55 17.29 9.33
CA PRO A 28 -5.59 15.85 9.14
C PRO A 28 -6.86 15.33 9.82
N PRO A 29 -7.68 14.51 9.13
CA PRO A 29 -8.88 13.95 9.74
C PRO A 29 -8.49 13.23 11.05
N PRO A 30 -9.37 13.23 12.07
CA PRO A 30 -9.12 12.53 13.32
C PRO A 30 -9.19 11.02 13.06
N GLY A 31 -8.13 10.43 12.53
CA GLY A 31 -8.19 9.05 12.07
C GLY A 31 -6.87 8.58 11.45
N GLN A 32 -6.70 8.79 10.15
CA GLN A 32 -5.57 8.29 9.40
C GLN A 32 -4.27 9.08 9.63
N LYS A 33 -3.24 8.39 10.13
CA LYS A 33 -1.89 8.96 10.33
C LYS A 33 -0.87 8.40 9.33
N TRP A 34 -1.18 7.26 8.72
CA TRP A 34 -0.32 6.52 7.81
C TRP A 34 -1.02 6.26 6.48
N GLY A 35 -0.27 6.48 5.40
CA GLY A 35 -0.62 6.06 4.04
C GLY A 35 0.26 4.91 3.59
N TYR A 36 -0.14 4.25 2.51
CA TYR A 36 0.63 3.17 1.91
C TYR A 36 0.58 3.22 0.38
N VAL A 37 1.60 2.64 -0.24
CA VAL A 37 1.67 2.32 -1.68
C VAL A 37 1.74 0.81 -1.81
N VAL A 38 1.00 0.26 -2.77
CA VAL A 38 1.06 -1.14 -3.16
C VAL A 38 1.57 -1.20 -4.59
N GLU A 39 2.58 -2.03 -4.81
CA GLU A 39 3.05 -2.41 -6.13
C GLU A 39 2.91 -3.92 -6.30
N ILE A 40 2.49 -4.38 -7.49
CA ILE A 40 2.37 -5.80 -7.81
C ILE A 40 3.25 -6.11 -9.00
N ARG A 41 4.18 -7.06 -8.84
CA ARG A 41 5.14 -7.46 -9.87
C ARG A 41 5.26 -8.98 -9.95
N TYR A 42 5.92 -9.48 -10.99
CA TYR A 42 6.39 -10.87 -11.05
C TYR A 42 7.80 -11.05 -10.46
N THR A 43 8.45 -9.96 -10.04
CA THR A 43 9.83 -9.93 -9.53
C THR A 43 9.85 -9.65 -8.03
N ALA A 44 10.86 -10.16 -7.32
CA ALA A 44 11.03 -9.91 -5.88
C ALA A 44 11.53 -8.49 -5.55
N GLU A 45 11.97 -7.74 -6.55
CA GLU A 45 12.48 -6.38 -6.44
C GLU A 45 11.37 -5.36 -6.73
N PRO A 46 11.09 -4.41 -5.81
CA PRO A 46 10.17 -3.30 -6.03
C PRO A 46 10.76 -2.27 -7.01
N ASP A 47 9.90 -1.43 -7.60
CA ASP A 47 10.33 -0.24 -8.33
C ASP A 47 10.51 0.95 -7.39
N ASP A 48 11.53 1.76 -7.67
CA ASP A 48 11.71 3.04 -6.99
C ASP A 48 10.82 4.14 -7.61
N ASP A 49 10.27 3.94 -8.82
CA ASP A 49 9.45 4.90 -9.58
C ASP A 49 7.92 4.70 -9.44
N ALA A 50 7.45 4.08 -8.35
CA ALA A 50 6.03 3.83 -8.13
C ALA A 50 5.20 5.14 -8.06
N ILE A 51 4.20 5.29 -8.94
CA ILE A 51 3.33 6.48 -9.01
C ILE A 51 2.34 6.51 -7.84
N TYR A 52 2.36 7.60 -7.08
CA TYR A 52 1.49 7.83 -5.93
C TYR A 52 0.12 8.39 -6.32
N GLY A 53 -0.95 7.86 -5.69
CA GLY A 53 -2.27 8.46 -5.67
C GLY A 53 -2.83 8.48 -4.24
N PRO A 54 -3.64 9.48 -3.86
CA PRO A 54 -4.27 9.51 -2.55
C PRO A 54 -5.13 8.26 -2.37
N ALA A 55 -4.94 7.54 -1.26
CA ALA A 55 -5.81 6.44 -0.90
C ALA A 55 -7.20 7.00 -0.59
N SER A 56 -8.18 6.71 -1.45
CA SER A 56 -9.61 7.00 -1.23
C SER A 56 -10.28 5.97 -0.30
N ASP A 57 -9.49 5.05 0.26
CA ASP A 57 -9.89 4.11 1.29
C ASP A 57 -10.15 4.87 2.60
N HIS A 58 -11.41 4.90 3.03
CA HIS A 58 -11.85 5.53 4.28
C HIS A 58 -11.44 4.75 5.56
N SER A 59 -10.55 3.77 5.46
CA SER A 59 -10.06 3.02 6.60
C SER A 59 -8.94 3.79 7.32
N ASP A 60 -9.19 4.13 8.58
CA ASP A 60 -8.22 4.82 9.42
C ASP A 60 -7.14 3.86 9.94
N TYR A 61 -5.92 3.95 9.39
CA TYR A 61 -4.75 3.23 9.92
C TYR A 61 -3.98 4.11 10.91
N PHE A 62 -4.07 3.76 12.19
CA PHE A 62 -3.43 4.51 13.28
C PHE A 62 -1.95 4.17 13.47
N THR A 63 -1.47 3.05 12.93
CA THR A 63 -0.07 2.59 13.05
C THR A 63 0.52 2.21 11.69
N LYS A 64 1.86 2.30 11.57
CA LYS A 64 2.61 1.85 10.37
C LYS A 64 2.31 0.39 10.04
N ALA A 65 2.38 -0.47 11.04
CA ALA A 65 2.13 -1.90 10.88
C ALA A 65 0.69 -2.19 10.40
N ALA A 66 -0.31 -1.44 10.88
CA ALA A 66 -1.68 -1.59 10.40
C ALA A 66 -1.82 -1.17 8.92
N ALA A 67 -1.17 -0.07 8.53
CA ALA A 67 -1.14 0.35 7.13
C ALA A 67 -0.40 -0.66 6.24
N GLU A 68 0.70 -1.26 6.72
CA GLU A 68 1.43 -2.32 5.99
C GLU A 68 0.56 -3.56 5.78
N GLN A 69 -0.10 -4.03 6.84
CA GLN A 69 -0.97 -5.20 6.77
C GLN A 69 -2.17 -4.99 5.84
N ALA A 70 -2.76 -3.79 5.86
CA ALA A 70 -3.83 -3.44 4.94
C ALA A 70 -3.37 -3.41 3.49
N ALA A 71 -2.22 -2.80 3.23
CA ALA A 71 -1.60 -2.78 1.90
C ALA A 71 -1.33 -4.19 1.36
N LEU A 72 -0.76 -5.08 2.19
CA LEU A 72 -0.55 -6.48 1.83
C LEU A 72 -1.87 -7.20 1.55
N HIS A 73 -2.89 -6.96 2.38
CA HIS A 73 -4.23 -7.54 2.18
C HIS A 73 -4.83 -7.15 0.82
N TYR A 74 -4.82 -5.85 0.49
CA TYR A 74 -5.35 -5.37 -0.78
C TYR A 74 -4.51 -5.79 -1.98
N GLY A 75 -3.18 -5.83 -1.85
CA GLY A 75 -2.28 -6.32 -2.90
C GLY A 75 -2.53 -7.78 -3.27
N LYS A 76 -2.72 -8.65 -2.26
CA LYS A 76 -3.09 -10.06 -2.50
C LYS A 76 -4.45 -10.19 -3.18
N ARG A 77 -5.44 -9.39 -2.78
CA ARG A 77 -6.75 -9.38 -3.45
C ARG A 77 -6.67 -8.92 -4.90
N ALA A 78 -5.82 -7.94 -5.21
CA ALA A 78 -5.61 -7.51 -6.58
C ALA A 78 -4.94 -8.62 -7.43
N ILE A 79 -3.98 -9.36 -6.88
CA ILE A 79 -3.42 -10.55 -7.55
C ILE A 79 -4.52 -11.59 -7.82
N ASP A 80 -5.38 -11.88 -6.85
CA ASP A 80 -6.50 -12.82 -7.06
C ASP A 80 -7.41 -12.38 -8.22
N VAL A 81 -7.70 -11.09 -8.33
CA VAL A 81 -8.50 -10.54 -9.45
C VAL A 81 -7.75 -10.64 -10.77
N LEU A 82 -6.46 -10.29 -10.81
CA LEU A 82 -5.63 -10.38 -12.03
C LEU A 82 -5.58 -11.81 -12.57
N LEU A 83 -5.38 -12.79 -11.68
CA LEU A 83 -5.32 -14.21 -12.05
C LEU A 83 -6.69 -14.79 -12.42
N ALA A 84 -7.79 -14.25 -11.91
CA ALA A 84 -9.14 -14.68 -12.28
C ALA A 84 -9.61 -14.14 -13.65
N LEU A 85 -8.97 -13.07 -14.14
CA LEU A 85 -9.27 -12.42 -15.42
C LEU A 85 -8.40 -12.92 -16.59
N GLY A 86 -7.31 -13.64 -16.30
CA GLY A 86 -6.42 -14.28 -17.28
C GLY A 86 -6.87 -15.69 -17.65
#